data_AF-A0A2Z6M899-F1
#
_entry.id   AF-A0A2Z6M899-F1
#
_cell.length_a   1.000
_cell.length_b   1.000
_cell.length_c   1.000
_cell.angle_alpha   90.00
_cell.angle_beta   90.00
_cell.angle_gamma   90.00
#
_symmetry.space_group_name_H-M   'P 1'
#
loop_
_entity.id
_entity.type
_entity.pdbx_description
1 polymer ?
#
loop_
_entity_poly.entity_id
_entity_poly.type
_entity_poly.pdbx_seq_one_letter_code
_entity_poly.pdbx_strand_id
1 'polypeptide(L)'
;MRLGRDVLVLTQTANSRSIAFLSQSLNEGKDNIEIPIVSYCRQGQQMEVDTKAQSETLAKYNLKAIKEFSPFNKYLIGEKAALFGGGTGTQIYIWNLDEWGSECCLEWHNGLEGGSSFHQGDIFIRSKRSRSRLGQLNQKVPLDYSLRAYLEVIFLVPRMKICVQGKLVKSRPLANFLTNTVIVTGDIMGRAVELTLGFSQLEWEQASCGVFLYWHGRLIEAYKRVGGMIHSADVGRGVIGVMDVTNLMDDQNGRVWVHNNKQGFQDCEAYACLEQWLGKKADEYWDNNFDSLNLDTDNCVYKPDRDWVQCDKCRKWRMLPPAFDSRELPGQWFCFMEPCKGQCADPEQKLKPGIVTISTKRSGYDHTLKDSPNIKIESGTDASRTDNKIVNSEEVKSALKRLKRGLPNPKSPSLTKQKKR
;
A
#
# COMPACT_ATOMS: atom_id res chain seq x y z
N MET A 1 16.46 -2.98 16.86
CA MET A 1 17.81 -2.46 16.54
C MET A 1 18.14 -2.60 15.04
N ARG A 2 17.24 -2.18 14.12
CA ARG A 2 17.50 -2.18 12.65
C ARG A 2 17.29 -0.80 12.00
N LEU A 3 16.98 0.20 12.82
CA LEU A 3 16.97 1.61 12.40
C LEU A 3 18.18 2.35 13.00
N GLY A 4 18.71 1.85 14.12
CA GLY A 4 19.91 2.33 14.79
C GLY A 4 20.31 1.45 15.97
N ARG A 5 21.50 1.72 16.50
CA ARG A 5 22.17 0.98 17.59
C ARG A 5 21.55 1.22 18.96
N ASP A 6 20.93 2.37 19.19
CA ASP A 6 20.51 2.82 20.52
C ASP A 6 19.08 3.42 20.52
N VAL A 7 18.30 3.08 21.54
CA VAL A 7 16.87 3.41 21.65
C VAL A 7 16.49 3.82 23.08
N LEU A 8 15.88 4.99 23.24
CA LEU A 8 15.18 5.39 24.47
C LEU A 8 13.66 5.29 24.28
N VAL A 9 12.99 4.55 25.15
CA VAL A 9 11.53 4.51 25.26
C VAL A 9 11.10 5.29 26.49
N LEU A 10 10.19 6.23 26.30
CA LEU A 10 9.57 7.02 27.37
C LEU A 10 8.06 6.80 27.30
N THR A 11 7.44 6.32 28.37
CA THR A 11 5.99 6.06 28.41
C THR A 11 5.34 6.68 29.64
N GLN A 12 4.08 7.13 29.51
CA GLN A 12 3.29 7.77 30.55
C GLN A 12 1.85 7.24 30.56
N THR A 13 1.38 6.88 31.75
CA THR A 13 -0.02 6.62 32.09
C THR A 13 -0.56 7.78 32.96
N ALA A 14 -1.81 7.71 33.41
CA ALA A 14 -2.37 8.73 34.32
C ALA A 14 -1.65 8.81 35.68
N ASN A 15 -1.04 7.68 36.12
CA ASN A 15 -0.53 7.47 37.48
C ASN A 15 0.95 7.04 37.52
N SER A 16 1.56 6.73 36.38
CA SER A 16 2.96 6.28 36.28
C SER A 16 3.65 6.79 35.02
N ARG A 17 4.99 6.85 35.06
CA ARG A 17 5.84 7.16 33.90
C ARG A 17 7.07 6.26 33.97
N SER A 18 7.46 5.64 32.87
CA SER A 18 8.66 4.80 32.83
C SER A 18 9.58 5.20 31.68
N ILE A 19 10.87 5.19 31.97
CA ILE A 19 11.97 5.32 31.01
C ILE A 19 12.59 3.93 30.87
N ALA A 20 12.80 3.46 29.64
CA ALA A 20 13.56 2.25 29.36
C ALA A 20 14.60 2.55 28.27
N PHE A 21 15.83 2.09 28.47
CA PHE A 21 16.94 2.36 27.57
C PHE A 21 17.53 1.03 27.06
N LEU A 22 17.45 0.83 25.74
CA LEU A 22 18.00 -0.34 25.06
C LEU A 22 19.10 0.13 24.12
N SER A 23 20.34 -0.16 24.48
CA SER A 23 21.52 0.37 23.80
C SER A 23 22.51 -0.76 23.51
N GLN A 24 23.02 -0.79 22.28
CA GLN A 24 24.18 -1.63 21.95
C GLN A 24 25.45 -1.02 22.51
N SER A 25 25.57 0.31 22.49
CA SER A 25 26.75 1.04 22.98
C SER A 25 26.99 0.85 24.49
N LEU A 26 25.93 0.75 25.29
CA LEU A 26 25.99 0.41 26.73
C LEU A 26 26.34 -1.07 26.99
N ASN A 27 26.08 -1.95 26.03
CA ASN A 27 26.23 -3.41 26.16
C ASN A 27 27.40 -3.97 25.34
N GLU A 28 28.25 -3.10 24.79
CA GLU A 28 29.43 -3.48 24.04
C GLU A 28 30.42 -4.21 24.95
N GLY A 29 30.74 -5.46 24.63
CA GLY A 29 31.58 -6.33 25.46
C GLY A 29 30.88 -6.99 26.68
N LYS A 30 29.55 -6.94 26.80
CA LYS A 30 28.79 -7.67 27.84
C LYS A 30 28.13 -8.93 27.29
N ASP A 31 28.28 -10.06 27.99
CA ASP A 31 27.58 -11.32 27.66
C ASP A 31 26.06 -11.25 27.90
N ASN A 32 25.64 -10.45 28.89
CA ASN A 32 24.24 -10.26 29.27
C ASN A 32 23.77 -8.85 28.90
N ILE A 33 22.59 -8.75 28.29
CA ILE A 33 21.99 -7.47 27.88
C ILE A 33 21.41 -6.76 29.11
N GLU A 34 22.02 -5.64 29.48
CA GLU A 34 21.52 -4.71 30.48
C GLU A 34 20.52 -3.72 29.83
N ILE A 35 19.38 -3.51 30.49
CA ILE A 35 18.35 -2.55 30.05
C ILE A 35 18.03 -1.62 31.23
N PRO A 36 18.66 -0.44 31.33
CA PRO A 36 18.34 0.52 32.38
C PRO A 36 16.88 0.97 32.30
N ILE A 37 16.13 0.72 33.37
CA ILE A 37 14.73 1.12 33.53
C ILE A 37 14.57 2.04 34.74
N VAL A 38 13.80 3.11 34.57
CA VAL A 38 13.49 4.08 35.63
C VAL A 38 11.99 4.37 35.61
N SER A 39 11.28 3.77 36.54
CA SER A 39 9.84 3.94 36.76
C SER A 39 9.55 4.96 37.85
N TYR A 40 8.52 5.75 37.61
CA TYR A 40 8.03 6.80 38.48
C TYR A 40 6.55 6.59 38.74
N CYS A 41 6.13 6.77 39.99
CA CYS A 41 4.73 6.79 40.40
C CYS A 41 4.28 8.23 40.70
N ARG A 42 2.98 8.50 40.54
CA ARG A 42 2.40 9.81 40.81
C ARG A 42 2.08 9.96 42.29
N GLN A 43 2.76 10.88 42.97
CA GLN A 43 2.48 11.27 44.35
C GLN A 43 1.96 12.70 44.37
N GLY A 44 0.64 12.85 44.55
CA GLY A 44 -0.07 14.13 44.45
C GLY A 44 0.11 14.79 43.07
N GLN A 45 0.82 15.93 43.04
CA GLN A 45 1.12 16.67 41.81
C GLN A 45 2.49 16.31 41.19
N GLN A 46 3.33 15.51 41.85
CA GLN A 46 4.68 15.19 41.38
C GLN A 46 4.82 13.73 40.93
N MET A 47 5.88 13.45 40.16
CA MET A 47 6.26 12.11 39.74
C MET A 47 7.54 11.72 40.46
N GLU A 48 7.43 10.82 41.43
CA GLU A 48 8.54 10.35 42.26
C GLU A 48 8.98 8.95 41.83
N VAL A 49 10.20 8.54 42.17
CA VAL A 49 10.71 7.20 41.83
C VAL A 49 9.82 6.14 42.48
N ASP A 50 9.37 5.14 41.71
CA ASP A 50 8.53 4.08 42.24
C ASP A 50 9.36 3.07 43.05
N THR A 51 9.41 3.29 44.36
CA THR A 51 10.13 2.45 45.33
C THR A 51 9.57 1.04 45.47
N LYS A 52 8.38 0.75 44.93
CA LYS A 52 7.82 -0.61 44.86
C LYS A 52 8.30 -1.34 43.60
N ALA A 53 8.58 -0.61 42.53
CA ALA A 53 9.12 -1.16 41.28
C ALA A 53 10.65 -1.31 41.31
N GLN A 54 11.38 -0.40 41.98
CA GLN A 54 12.84 -0.41 42.03
C GLN A 54 13.40 0.38 43.22
N SER A 55 14.58 0.00 43.71
CA SER A 55 15.27 0.79 44.74
C SER A 55 15.75 2.14 44.21
N GLU A 56 15.85 3.14 45.09
CA GLU A 56 16.47 4.43 44.75
C GLU A 56 17.91 4.29 44.25
N THR A 57 18.67 3.32 44.76
CA THR A 57 20.06 3.07 44.33
C THR A 57 20.11 2.58 42.89
N LEU A 58 19.23 1.64 42.51
CA LEU A 58 19.10 1.16 41.14
C LEU A 58 18.55 2.26 40.22
N ALA A 59 17.60 3.08 40.67
CA ALA A 59 17.11 4.24 39.91
C ALA A 59 18.22 5.27 39.64
N LYS A 60 19.04 5.60 40.64
CA LYS A 60 20.18 6.53 40.50
C LYS A 60 21.28 5.96 39.59
N TYR A 61 21.54 4.65 39.67
CA TYR A 61 22.46 3.95 38.75
C TYR A 61 21.96 3.97 37.31
N ASN A 62 20.71 3.56 37.08
CA ASN A 62 20.10 3.54 35.74
C ASN A 62 20.02 4.95 35.12
N LEU A 63 19.71 5.99 35.91
CA LEU A 63 19.77 7.38 35.45
C LEU A 63 21.20 7.84 35.11
N LYS A 64 22.24 7.35 35.80
CA LYS A 64 23.64 7.61 35.43
C LYS A 64 23.95 6.96 34.07
N ALA A 65 23.66 5.67 33.91
CA ALA A 65 23.90 4.94 32.66
C ALA A 65 23.19 5.60 31.47
N ILE A 66 21.92 6.01 31.62
CA ILE A 66 21.18 6.76 30.59
C ILE A 66 21.88 8.09 30.26
N LYS A 67 22.29 8.88 31.26
CA LYS A 67 22.99 10.16 31.03
C LYS A 67 24.35 9.99 30.35
N GLU A 68 25.02 8.87 30.58
CA GLU A 68 26.40 8.59 30.15
C GLU A 68 26.46 8.00 28.73
N PHE A 69 25.50 7.15 28.36
CA PHE A 69 25.46 6.45 27.06
C PHE A 69 24.35 6.96 26.11
N SER A 70 23.68 8.07 26.41
CA SER A 70 22.66 8.66 25.54
C SER A 70 22.73 10.20 25.51
N PRO A 71 22.18 10.88 24.49
CA PRO A 71 22.04 12.33 24.49
C PRO A 71 21.00 12.85 25.52
N PHE A 72 20.30 11.97 26.24
CA PHE A 72 19.22 12.32 27.15
C PHE A 72 19.70 12.60 28.57
N ASN A 73 20.04 13.87 28.84
CA ASN A 73 20.21 14.38 30.19
C ASN A 73 18.85 14.65 30.89
N LYS A 74 18.88 14.92 32.21
CA LYS A 74 17.67 15.18 33.04
C LYS A 74 16.74 16.26 32.45
N TYR A 75 17.28 17.31 31.84
CA TYR A 75 16.48 18.39 31.26
C TYR A 75 15.80 17.94 29.96
N LEU A 76 16.53 17.24 29.07
CA LEU A 76 15.95 16.72 27.83
C LEU A 76 14.86 15.67 28.10
N ILE A 77 15.08 14.80 29.10
CA ILE A 77 14.05 13.86 29.60
C ILE A 77 12.82 14.62 30.13
N GLY A 78 13.03 15.69 30.90
CA GLY A 78 11.94 16.53 31.42
C GLY A 78 11.14 17.23 30.32
N GLU A 79 11.83 17.82 29.34
CA GLU A 79 11.24 18.46 28.16
C GLU A 79 10.40 17.47 27.36
N LYS A 80 10.95 16.29 27.06
CA LYS A 80 10.23 15.24 26.31
C LYS A 80 9.06 14.67 27.11
N ALA A 81 9.18 14.56 28.43
CA ALA A 81 8.08 14.16 29.31
C ALA A 81 6.97 15.22 29.41
N ALA A 82 7.28 16.52 29.24
CA ALA A 82 6.28 17.58 29.20
C ALA A 82 5.36 17.49 27.96
N LEU A 83 5.84 16.89 26.85
CA LEU A 83 5.06 16.72 25.62
C LEU A 83 3.83 15.81 25.77
N PHE A 84 3.73 14.99 26.82
CA PHE A 84 2.50 14.26 27.14
C PHE A 84 1.41 15.16 27.75
N GLY A 85 1.78 16.30 28.33
CA GLY A 85 0.90 17.10 29.18
C GLY A 85 0.29 16.24 30.30
N GLY A 86 -1.02 16.39 30.50
CA GLY A 86 -1.83 15.52 31.38
C GLY A 86 -2.32 14.22 30.73
N GLY A 87 -1.88 13.91 29.50
CA GLY A 87 -2.31 12.74 28.74
C GLY A 87 -1.49 11.47 28.99
N THR A 88 -1.81 10.42 28.23
CA THR A 88 -1.13 9.12 28.25
C THR A 88 -0.56 8.78 26.89
N GLY A 89 0.60 8.14 26.83
CA GLY A 89 1.19 7.69 25.56
C GLY A 89 2.62 7.19 25.70
N THR A 90 3.25 6.92 24.55
CA THR A 90 4.65 6.47 24.47
C THR A 90 5.37 7.24 23.38
N GLN A 91 6.59 7.68 23.68
CA GLN A 91 7.53 8.30 22.75
C GLN A 91 8.76 7.40 22.66
N ILE A 92 9.28 7.22 21.43
CA ILE A 92 10.44 6.37 21.16
C ILE A 92 11.44 7.20 20.37
N TYR A 93 12.66 7.27 20.88
CA TYR A 93 13.78 7.96 20.25
C TYR A 93 14.82 6.93 19.84
N ILE A 94 15.28 7.00 18.59
CA ILE A 94 16.30 6.11 18.03
C ILE A 94 17.41 7.00 17.48
N TRP A 95 18.66 6.67 17.79
CA TRP A 95 19.84 7.35 17.24
C TRP A 95 20.94 6.31 16.95
N ASN A 96 22.12 6.80 16.53
CA ASN A 96 23.19 5.97 15.98
C ASN A 96 22.63 5.07 14.86
N LEU A 97 22.00 5.74 13.89
CA LEU A 97 21.16 5.14 12.85
C LEU A 97 22.02 4.41 11.81
N ASP A 98 21.50 3.31 11.24
CA ASP A 98 22.25 2.45 10.32
C ASP A 98 22.86 3.26 9.14
N GLU A 99 24.17 3.11 8.92
CA GLU A 99 24.96 3.88 7.95
C GLU A 99 25.14 3.15 6.61
N TRP A 100 25.33 3.92 5.54
CA TRP A 100 25.61 3.49 4.18
C TRP A 100 26.88 4.21 3.70
N GLY A 101 28.03 3.59 3.95
CA GLY A 101 29.32 4.25 3.78
C GLY A 101 29.49 5.33 4.86
N SER A 102 29.63 6.60 4.46
CA SER A 102 29.80 7.75 5.36
C SER A 102 28.51 8.56 5.58
N GLU A 103 27.36 8.05 5.18
CA GLU A 103 26.06 8.75 5.27
C GLU A 103 24.99 7.84 5.90
N CYS A 104 23.91 8.38 6.49
CA CYS A 104 22.83 7.55 7.00
C CYS A 104 22.07 6.82 5.85
N CYS A 105 21.60 5.59 6.10
CA CYS A 105 20.73 4.83 5.20
C CYS A 105 19.41 5.56 4.84
N LEU A 106 19.03 6.58 5.61
CA LEU A 106 17.81 7.37 5.43
C LEU A 106 18.15 8.81 5.01
N GLU A 107 17.22 9.43 4.28
CA GLU A 107 17.27 10.82 3.84
C GLU A 107 16.01 11.56 4.29
N TRP A 108 16.18 12.70 4.97
CA TRP A 108 15.07 13.55 5.41
C TRP A 108 14.86 14.68 4.41
N HIS A 109 13.76 14.61 3.67
CA HIS A 109 13.37 15.65 2.73
C HIS A 109 12.32 16.56 3.37
N ASN A 110 12.79 17.69 3.92
CA ASN A 110 11.91 18.72 4.48
C ASN A 110 10.93 19.22 3.42
N GLY A 111 9.64 19.20 3.73
CA GLY A 111 8.62 19.81 2.87
C GLY A 111 8.64 21.32 2.99
N LEU A 112 8.47 22.04 1.87
CA LEU A 112 8.48 23.51 1.86
C LEU A 112 7.46 24.12 2.84
N GLU A 113 7.82 25.26 3.43
CA GLU A 113 6.94 26.08 4.26
C GLU A 113 6.08 27.02 3.40
N GLY A 114 5.19 26.38 2.63
CA GLY A 114 4.10 27.04 1.92
C GLY A 114 2.89 26.11 1.92
N GLY A 115 1.68 26.67 1.80
CA GLY A 115 0.42 25.91 1.84
C GLY A 115 0.18 24.95 0.67
N SER A 116 1.16 24.76 -0.23
CA SER A 116 1.02 23.88 -1.39
C SER A 116 1.10 22.40 -1.00
N SER A 117 0.22 21.60 -1.57
CA SER A 117 0.14 20.16 -1.33
C SER A 117 1.34 19.37 -1.88
N PHE A 118 2.13 19.98 -2.78
CA PHE A 118 3.17 19.35 -3.58
C PHE A 118 4.49 19.10 -2.85
N HIS A 119 4.76 19.79 -1.73
CA HIS A 119 5.98 19.61 -0.94
C HIS A 119 5.68 19.26 0.51
N GLN A 120 5.24 18.02 0.73
CA GLN A 120 5.07 17.45 2.06
C GLN A 120 6.38 16.80 2.54
N GLY A 121 6.69 16.93 3.84
CA GLY A 121 7.90 16.35 4.42
C GLY A 121 7.85 14.82 4.44
N ASP A 122 8.95 14.18 4.07
CA ASP A 122 9.04 12.72 3.94
C ASP A 122 10.45 12.18 4.23
N ILE A 123 10.51 10.90 4.59
CA ILE A 123 11.74 10.17 4.90
C ILE A 123 11.91 9.08 3.83
N PHE A 124 13.04 9.13 3.13
CA PHE A 124 13.37 8.23 2.03
C PHE A 124 14.46 7.23 2.45
N ILE A 125 14.43 6.03 1.87
CA ILE A 125 15.58 5.11 1.91
C ILE A 125 16.59 5.57 0.85
N ARG A 126 17.81 5.97 1.28
CA ARG A 126 18.84 6.59 0.42
C ARG A 126 19.12 5.84 -0.88
N SER A 127 19.16 4.52 -0.81
CA SER A 127 19.47 3.66 -1.96
C SER A 127 18.41 3.69 -3.06
N LYS A 128 17.17 4.09 -2.75
CA LYS A 128 16.00 4.19 -3.65
C LYS A 128 15.79 2.92 -4.52
N ARG A 129 16.24 1.77 -4.03
CA ARG A 129 16.14 0.46 -4.69
C ARG A 129 14.72 -0.09 -4.54
N SER A 130 13.96 -0.06 -5.63
CA SER A 130 12.69 -0.81 -5.73
C SER A 130 12.95 -2.31 -5.50
N ARG A 131 11.99 -3.01 -4.89
CA ARG A 131 12.06 -4.47 -4.71
C ARG A 131 11.96 -5.16 -6.08
N SER A 132 12.69 -6.25 -6.24
CA SER A 132 12.53 -7.12 -7.42
C SER A 132 11.20 -7.85 -7.33
N ARG A 133 10.41 -7.80 -8.41
CA ARG A 133 9.16 -8.56 -8.59
C ARG A 133 9.15 -9.09 -10.01
N LEU A 134 8.68 -10.32 -10.21
CA LEU A 134 8.55 -10.91 -11.56
C LEU A 134 7.58 -10.06 -12.40
N GLY A 135 7.87 -9.85 -13.69
CA GLY A 135 7.04 -9.00 -14.56
C GLY A 135 7.05 -7.49 -14.27
N GLN A 136 7.87 -6.99 -13.34
CA GLN A 136 7.94 -5.54 -13.04
C GLN A 136 8.89 -4.81 -14.01
N LEU A 137 8.35 -4.00 -14.92
CA LEU A 137 9.13 -3.06 -15.73
C LEU A 137 9.49 -1.77 -14.96
N ASN A 138 8.62 -1.33 -14.05
CA ASN A 138 8.83 -0.08 -13.31
C ASN A 138 10.04 -0.19 -12.36
N GLN A 139 11.05 0.66 -12.58
CA GLN A 139 12.25 0.72 -11.74
C GLN A 139 12.08 1.64 -10.51
N LYS A 140 11.01 2.44 -10.45
CA LYS A 140 10.71 3.41 -9.38
C LYS A 140 9.32 3.15 -8.79
N VAL A 141 9.24 2.27 -7.79
CA VAL A 141 8.03 2.02 -7.01
C VAL A 141 8.11 2.83 -5.71
N PRO A 142 7.35 3.95 -5.55
CA PRO A 142 7.50 4.83 -4.38
C PRO A 142 7.28 4.12 -3.04
N LEU A 143 6.40 3.11 -3.04
CA LEU A 143 6.10 2.26 -1.87
C LEU A 143 7.33 1.54 -1.30
N ASP A 144 8.36 1.28 -2.11
CA ASP A 144 9.57 0.57 -1.68
C ASP A 144 10.61 1.48 -1.00
N TYR A 145 10.51 2.81 -1.14
CA TYR A 145 11.53 3.75 -0.66
C TYR A 145 11.02 5.04 0.02
N SER A 146 9.75 5.42 -0.13
CA SER A 146 9.14 6.60 0.53
C SER A 146 8.31 6.16 1.73
N LEU A 147 8.60 6.70 2.91
CA LEU A 147 7.86 6.39 4.13
C LEU A 147 6.41 6.89 4.05
N ARG A 148 6.18 8.09 3.51
CA ARG A 148 4.84 8.66 3.28
C ARG A 148 4.02 7.78 2.34
N ALA A 149 4.57 7.36 1.20
CA ALA A 149 3.88 6.48 0.26
C ALA A 149 3.54 5.12 0.89
N TYR A 150 4.47 4.52 1.63
CA TYR A 150 4.22 3.26 2.35
C TYR A 150 3.09 3.42 3.38
N LEU A 151 3.10 4.50 4.17
CA LEU A 151 2.09 4.80 5.19
C LEU A 151 0.70 5.18 4.64
N GLU A 152 0.56 5.49 3.35
CA GLU A 152 -0.77 5.73 2.76
C GLU A 152 -1.63 4.47 2.71
N VAL A 153 -1.02 3.30 2.46
CA VAL A 153 -1.70 2.01 2.23
C VAL A 153 -1.33 0.93 3.24
N ILE A 154 -0.55 1.26 4.28
CA ILE A 154 -0.04 0.29 5.28
C ILE A 154 -1.14 -0.43 6.10
N PHE A 155 -2.36 0.11 6.14
CA PHE A 155 -3.51 -0.45 6.83
C PHE A 155 -4.71 -0.57 5.88
N LEU A 156 -5.40 -1.71 5.92
CA LEU A 156 -6.56 -2.00 5.06
C LEU A 156 -7.71 -1.00 5.28
N VAL A 157 -7.97 -0.67 6.56
CA VAL A 157 -8.90 0.39 6.96
C VAL A 157 -8.19 1.31 7.96
N PRO A 158 -7.52 2.37 7.50
CA PRO A 158 -6.72 3.22 8.38
C PRO A 158 -7.61 3.97 9.38
N ARG A 159 -7.26 3.89 10.67
CA ARG A 159 -7.94 4.58 11.80
C ARG A 159 -7.05 5.61 12.48
N MET A 160 -5.83 5.20 12.80
CA MET A 160 -4.81 6.06 13.42
C MET A 160 -4.52 7.28 12.52
N LYS A 161 -4.28 8.45 13.13
CA LYS A 161 -3.68 9.59 12.42
C LYS A 161 -2.17 9.40 12.43
N ILE A 162 -1.52 9.52 11.28
CA ILE A 162 -0.09 9.31 11.13
C ILE A 162 0.54 10.56 10.51
N CYS A 163 1.54 11.14 11.16
CA CYS A 163 2.25 12.33 10.66
C CYS A 163 3.72 11.97 10.39
N VAL A 164 4.24 12.43 9.25
CA VAL A 164 5.67 12.34 8.91
C VAL A 164 6.19 13.76 8.78
N GLN A 165 7.26 14.10 9.53
CA GLN A 165 7.81 15.46 9.62
C GLN A 165 6.71 16.53 9.87
N GLY A 166 5.88 16.32 10.88
CA GLY A 166 4.76 17.20 11.26
C GLY A 166 3.54 17.16 10.33
N LYS A 167 3.71 16.94 9.02
CA LYS A 167 2.60 16.92 8.04
C LYS A 167 1.88 15.56 8.04
N LEU A 168 0.56 15.57 8.25
CA LEU A 168 -0.33 14.39 8.23
C LEU A 168 -0.18 13.59 6.91
N VAL A 169 -0.24 12.26 6.98
CA VAL A 169 -0.28 11.33 5.82
C VAL A 169 -1.74 11.10 5.42
N LYS A 170 -2.04 11.15 4.12
CA LYS A 170 -3.38 10.90 3.57
C LYS A 170 -3.67 9.39 3.44
N SER A 171 -3.60 8.65 4.54
CA SER A 171 -3.85 7.20 4.54
C SER A 171 -5.27 6.87 4.08
N ARG A 172 -5.38 5.92 3.14
CA ARG A 172 -6.62 5.58 2.43
C ARG A 172 -6.85 4.07 2.36
N PRO A 173 -8.08 3.57 2.57
CA PRO A 173 -8.42 2.17 2.33
C PRO A 173 -8.34 1.89 0.83
N LEU A 174 -7.27 1.21 0.37
CA LEU A 174 -6.89 1.12 -1.05
C LEU A 174 -8.03 0.66 -1.98
N ALA A 175 -8.81 -0.34 -1.56
CA ALA A 175 -9.95 -0.89 -2.30
C ALA A 175 -11.02 0.17 -2.65
N ASN A 176 -11.18 1.21 -1.83
CA ASN A 176 -12.17 2.26 -2.04
C ASN A 176 -11.77 3.31 -3.08
N PHE A 177 -10.51 3.28 -3.55
CA PHE A 177 -9.92 4.29 -4.45
C PHE A 177 -9.60 3.74 -5.85
N LEU A 178 -10.15 2.58 -6.19
CA LEU A 178 -10.08 1.94 -7.50
C LEU A 178 -11.28 2.37 -8.38
N THR A 179 -11.21 2.04 -9.67
CA THR A 179 -12.32 2.14 -10.63
C THR A 179 -12.69 0.77 -11.21
N ASN A 180 -13.92 0.63 -11.73
CA ASN A 180 -14.47 -0.62 -12.27
C ASN A 180 -14.42 -1.79 -11.25
N THR A 181 -14.62 -1.48 -9.97
CA THR A 181 -14.36 -2.38 -8.85
C THR A 181 -15.28 -3.60 -8.85
N VAL A 182 -14.70 -4.80 -8.71
CA VAL A 182 -15.38 -6.09 -8.61
C VAL A 182 -14.96 -6.79 -7.31
N ILE A 183 -15.94 -7.20 -6.50
CA ILE A 183 -15.71 -8.00 -5.30
C ILE A 183 -15.97 -9.47 -5.65
N VAL A 184 -14.94 -10.30 -5.52
CA VAL A 184 -14.95 -11.74 -5.78
C VAL A 184 -14.87 -12.49 -4.46
N THR A 185 -15.92 -13.22 -4.12
CA THR A 185 -15.93 -14.17 -3.01
C THR A 185 -15.54 -15.57 -3.49
N GLY A 186 -14.91 -16.36 -2.63
CA GLY A 186 -14.60 -17.77 -2.91
C GLY A 186 -14.33 -18.56 -1.63
N ASP A 187 -13.84 -19.79 -1.82
CA ASP A 187 -13.35 -20.64 -0.74
C ASP A 187 -11.92 -21.10 -1.07
N ILE A 188 -11.06 -21.12 -0.06
CA ILE A 188 -9.71 -21.73 -0.12
C ILE A 188 -9.54 -22.62 1.11
N MET A 189 -9.36 -23.92 0.90
CA MET A 189 -9.18 -24.93 1.95
C MET A 189 -10.30 -24.96 3.01
N GLY A 190 -11.56 -24.76 2.61
CA GLY A 190 -12.72 -24.71 3.51
C GLY A 190 -12.84 -23.40 4.28
N ARG A 191 -12.20 -22.33 3.79
CA ARG A 191 -12.21 -20.99 4.38
C ARG A 191 -12.71 -19.98 3.36
N ALA A 192 -13.80 -19.30 3.70
CA ALA A 192 -14.36 -18.24 2.88
C ALA A 192 -13.40 -17.04 2.75
N VAL A 193 -13.18 -16.58 1.52
CA VAL A 193 -12.28 -15.48 1.17
C VAL A 193 -13.01 -14.41 0.34
N GLU A 194 -12.58 -13.15 0.47
CA GLU A 194 -13.07 -12.01 -0.28
C GLU A 194 -11.89 -11.22 -0.85
N LEU A 195 -11.88 -11.06 -2.18
CA LEU A 195 -10.90 -10.27 -2.94
C LEU A 195 -11.63 -9.11 -3.61
N THR A 196 -11.15 -7.89 -3.40
CA THR A 196 -11.55 -6.75 -4.22
C THR A 196 -10.54 -6.55 -5.34
N LEU A 197 -10.98 -6.62 -6.60
CA LEU A 197 -10.19 -6.25 -7.78
C LEU A 197 -10.73 -4.94 -8.34
N GLY A 198 -9.84 -4.13 -8.92
CA GLY A 198 -10.22 -2.89 -9.60
C GLY A 198 -9.04 -2.32 -10.38
N PHE A 199 -9.30 -1.26 -11.14
CA PHE A 199 -8.31 -0.54 -11.92
C PHE A 199 -7.81 0.70 -11.16
N SER A 200 -6.58 1.13 -11.45
CA SER A 200 -5.99 2.38 -10.96
C SER A 200 -5.17 3.03 -12.07
N GLN A 201 -5.58 4.22 -12.50
CA GLN A 201 -4.89 4.96 -13.57
C GLN A 201 -3.46 5.35 -13.18
N LEU A 202 -3.25 5.72 -11.90
CA LEU A 202 -1.91 6.04 -11.37
C LEU A 202 -0.94 4.85 -11.48
N GLU A 203 -1.46 3.63 -11.30
CA GLU A 203 -0.67 2.40 -11.43
C GLU A 203 -0.50 2.01 -12.90
N TRP A 204 -1.50 2.25 -13.75
CA TRP A 204 -1.38 2.11 -15.20
C TRP A 204 -0.28 2.99 -15.79
N GLU A 205 -0.27 4.28 -15.44
CA GLU A 205 0.76 5.25 -15.84
C GLU A 205 2.15 4.80 -15.36
N GLN A 206 2.25 4.28 -14.14
CA GLN A 206 3.48 3.74 -13.57
C GLN A 206 3.86 2.33 -14.06
N ALA A 207 3.12 1.71 -14.99
CA ALA A 207 3.32 0.33 -15.44
C ALA A 207 3.38 -0.69 -14.26
N SER A 208 2.52 -0.46 -13.27
CA SER A 208 2.37 -1.20 -12.03
C SER A 208 1.05 -1.96 -11.99
N CYS A 209 1.03 -3.07 -11.26
CA CYS A 209 -0.14 -3.89 -10.97
C CYS A 209 0.16 -4.88 -9.84
N GLY A 210 -0.86 -5.62 -9.39
CA GLY A 210 -0.75 -6.75 -8.48
C GLY A 210 -1.60 -6.63 -7.21
N VAL A 211 -1.53 -7.66 -6.38
CA VAL A 211 -2.36 -7.80 -5.18
C VAL A 211 -1.65 -7.23 -3.95
N PHE A 212 -2.42 -6.60 -3.07
CA PHE A 212 -2.03 -6.13 -1.75
C PHE A 212 -2.66 -7.06 -0.70
N LEU A 213 -1.81 -7.76 0.05
CA LEU A 213 -2.22 -8.79 1.02
C LEU A 213 -2.06 -8.25 2.44
N TYR A 214 -3.18 -8.19 3.16
CA TYR A 214 -3.27 -7.67 4.52
C TYR A 214 -3.50 -8.80 5.52
N TRP A 215 -2.87 -8.73 6.69
CA TRP A 215 -3.04 -9.66 7.80
C TRP A 215 -3.28 -8.87 9.08
N HIS A 216 -4.34 -9.21 9.82
CA HIS A 216 -4.97 -8.38 10.85
C HIS A 216 -5.14 -6.91 10.40
N GLY A 217 -5.57 -6.69 9.15
CA GLY A 217 -5.70 -5.36 8.56
C GLY A 217 -4.40 -4.58 8.33
N ARG A 218 -3.20 -5.18 8.51
CA ARG A 218 -1.89 -4.58 8.19
C ARG A 218 -1.30 -5.19 6.91
N LEU A 219 -0.75 -4.33 6.05
CA LEU A 219 -0.09 -4.73 4.81
C LEU A 219 1.17 -5.59 5.06
N ILE A 220 1.21 -6.79 4.47
CA ILE A 220 2.35 -7.72 4.50
C ILE A 220 3.08 -7.73 3.16
N GLU A 221 2.35 -7.91 2.05
CA GLU A 221 2.87 -7.91 0.68
C GLU A 221 2.11 -6.93 -0.21
N ALA A 222 2.83 -6.28 -1.13
CA ALA A 222 2.30 -5.24 -2.01
C ALA A 222 2.83 -5.39 -3.44
N TYR A 223 1.94 -5.17 -4.41
CA TYR A 223 2.14 -5.50 -5.82
C TYR A 223 2.53 -6.97 -6.04
N LYS A 224 1.96 -7.90 -5.25
CA LYS A 224 2.15 -9.34 -5.44
C LYS A 224 1.62 -9.73 -6.82
N ARG A 225 2.50 -10.26 -7.68
CA ARG A 225 2.16 -10.66 -9.04
C ARG A 225 1.63 -12.09 -9.03
N VAL A 226 0.53 -12.30 -9.73
CA VAL A 226 -0.25 -13.55 -9.78
C VAL A 226 -0.77 -13.75 -11.21
N GLY A 227 -1.00 -14.99 -11.62
CA GLY A 227 -1.53 -15.28 -12.97
C GLY A 227 -0.64 -14.72 -14.09
N GLY A 228 -1.27 -14.20 -15.15
CA GLY A 228 -0.61 -13.61 -16.31
C GLY A 228 0.35 -12.45 -15.98
N MET A 229 0.12 -11.73 -14.86
CA MET A 229 0.97 -10.61 -14.40
C MET A 229 2.41 -11.03 -14.06
N ILE A 230 2.67 -12.33 -13.89
CA ILE A 230 4.02 -12.89 -13.66
C ILE A 230 4.80 -12.98 -14.97
N HIS A 231 4.12 -13.26 -16.09
CA HIS A 231 4.72 -13.63 -17.37
C HIS A 231 4.79 -12.48 -18.38
N SER A 232 3.91 -11.49 -18.28
CA SER A 232 3.94 -10.27 -19.08
C SER A 232 3.69 -9.06 -18.19
N ALA A 233 4.39 -7.96 -18.46
CA ALA A 233 4.28 -6.72 -17.70
C ALA A 233 3.08 -5.85 -18.11
N ASP A 234 2.58 -6.03 -19.33
CA ASP A 234 1.39 -5.34 -19.83
C ASP A 234 0.09 -6.07 -19.44
N VAL A 235 0.15 -7.39 -19.17
CA VAL A 235 -0.99 -8.18 -18.70
C VAL A 235 -1.32 -7.81 -17.25
N GLY A 236 -2.56 -7.41 -17.01
CA GLY A 236 -3.00 -6.91 -15.71
C GLY A 236 -2.48 -5.52 -15.37
N ARG A 237 -1.84 -4.79 -16.28
CA ARG A 237 -1.34 -3.42 -16.04
C ARG A 237 -2.45 -2.52 -15.46
N GLY A 238 -2.15 -1.73 -14.43
CA GLY A 238 -3.13 -0.91 -13.73
C GLY A 238 -4.14 -1.67 -12.85
N VAL A 239 -4.21 -3.00 -12.91
CA VAL A 239 -5.10 -3.80 -12.05
C VAL A 239 -4.48 -3.97 -10.66
N ILE A 240 -5.28 -3.66 -9.64
CA ILE A 240 -4.92 -3.78 -8.24
C ILE A 240 -5.90 -4.70 -7.54
N GLY A 241 -5.36 -5.71 -6.87
CA GLY A 241 -6.11 -6.56 -5.95
C GLY A 241 -5.91 -6.12 -4.50
N VAL A 242 -6.95 -6.24 -3.67
CA VAL A 242 -6.92 -5.95 -2.23
C VAL A 242 -7.64 -7.08 -1.49
N MET A 243 -6.94 -7.73 -0.57
CA MET A 243 -7.48 -8.88 0.17
C MET A 243 -6.96 -8.91 1.62
N ASP A 244 -7.84 -9.22 2.56
CA ASP A 244 -7.44 -9.62 3.92
C ASP A 244 -7.29 -11.15 3.96
N VAL A 245 -6.10 -11.62 4.30
CA VAL A 245 -5.74 -13.04 4.35
C VAL A 245 -5.73 -13.60 5.78
N THR A 246 -6.15 -12.82 6.79
CA THR A 246 -6.18 -13.22 8.21
C THR A 246 -6.75 -14.62 8.41
N ASN A 247 -7.99 -14.83 7.95
CA ASN A 247 -8.69 -16.10 8.11
C ASN A 247 -8.02 -17.31 7.43
N LEU A 248 -7.11 -17.07 6.48
CA LEU A 248 -6.39 -18.12 5.74
C LEU A 248 -4.99 -18.39 6.33
N MET A 249 -4.28 -17.35 6.77
CA MET A 249 -2.89 -17.45 7.22
C MET A 249 -2.74 -17.67 8.73
N ASP A 250 -3.81 -17.47 9.50
CA ASP A 250 -3.93 -17.94 10.88
C ASP A 250 -4.47 -19.38 10.89
N ASP A 251 -3.68 -20.34 11.36
CA ASP A 251 -4.13 -21.71 11.51
C ASP A 251 -4.97 -21.89 12.79
N GLN A 252 -5.93 -22.83 12.75
CA GLN A 252 -6.79 -23.16 13.90
C GLN A 252 -5.97 -23.67 15.10
N ASN A 253 -4.78 -24.20 14.86
CA ASN A 253 -3.82 -24.65 15.88
C ASN A 253 -2.89 -23.52 16.39
N GLY A 254 -3.18 -22.25 16.08
CA GLY A 254 -2.36 -21.10 16.50
C GLY A 254 -1.03 -20.94 15.76
N ARG A 255 -0.81 -21.68 14.66
CA ARG A 255 0.33 -21.46 13.75
C ARG A 255 0.03 -20.25 12.86
N VAL A 256 1.03 -19.45 12.54
CA VAL A 256 0.88 -18.25 11.70
C VAL A 256 1.85 -18.35 10.53
N TRP A 257 1.32 -18.34 9.31
CA TRP A 257 2.11 -18.51 8.07
C TRP A 257 2.74 -17.20 7.56
N VAL A 258 2.89 -16.20 8.42
CA VAL A 258 3.57 -14.92 8.13
C VAL A 258 5.03 -15.02 8.58
N HIS A 259 5.97 -14.39 7.86
CA HIS A 259 7.35 -14.29 8.32
C HIS A 259 7.49 -13.35 9.54
N ASN A 260 8.48 -13.62 10.40
CA ASN A 260 8.78 -12.83 11.62
C ASN A 260 8.99 -11.33 11.34
N ASN A 261 9.46 -10.95 10.15
CA ASN A 261 9.64 -9.56 9.73
C ASN A 261 8.34 -8.86 9.29
N LYS A 262 7.24 -9.60 9.12
CA LYS A 262 5.93 -9.15 8.60
C LYS A 262 6.04 -8.45 7.23
N GLN A 263 6.84 -9.02 6.33
CA GLN A 263 7.10 -8.53 4.97
C GLN A 263 6.93 -9.61 3.87
N GLY A 264 6.38 -10.77 4.23
CA GLY A 264 6.05 -11.86 3.33
C GLY A 264 5.46 -13.05 4.09
N PHE A 265 5.01 -14.05 3.34
CA PHE A 265 4.46 -15.30 3.88
C PHE A 265 5.43 -16.47 3.74
N GLN A 266 5.26 -17.48 4.60
CA GLN A 266 6.02 -18.73 4.56
C GLN A 266 5.51 -19.61 3.41
N ASP A 267 6.42 -20.33 2.76
CA ASP A 267 6.07 -21.32 1.74
C ASP A 267 5.24 -22.46 2.38
N CYS A 268 3.98 -22.56 2.00
CA CYS A 268 3.01 -23.49 2.55
C CYS A 268 1.82 -23.68 1.58
N GLU A 269 1.11 -24.80 1.72
CA GLU A 269 -0.03 -25.17 0.88
C GLU A 269 -1.10 -24.06 0.80
N ALA A 270 -1.45 -23.45 1.94
CA ALA A 270 -2.42 -22.36 1.99
C ALA A 270 -2.00 -21.13 1.17
N TYR A 271 -0.71 -20.80 1.14
CA TYR A 271 -0.19 -19.70 0.32
C TYR A 271 -0.12 -20.08 -1.16
N ALA A 272 0.31 -21.30 -1.50
CA ALA A 272 0.32 -21.78 -2.88
C ALA A 272 -1.09 -21.85 -3.49
N CYS A 273 -2.08 -22.32 -2.72
CA CYS A 273 -3.49 -22.28 -3.12
C CYS A 273 -4.02 -20.85 -3.25
N LEU A 274 -3.59 -19.93 -2.38
CA LEU A 274 -3.90 -18.50 -2.50
C LEU A 274 -3.34 -17.90 -3.79
N GLU A 275 -2.07 -18.13 -4.13
CA GLU A 275 -1.46 -17.62 -5.36
C GLU A 275 -2.18 -18.12 -6.62
N GLN A 276 -2.54 -19.41 -6.65
CA GLN A 276 -3.29 -20.01 -7.76
C GLN A 276 -4.70 -19.41 -7.89
N TRP A 277 -5.42 -19.27 -6.78
CA TRP A 277 -6.77 -18.70 -6.78
C TRP A 277 -6.76 -17.21 -7.15
N LEU A 278 -5.84 -16.42 -6.58
CA LEU A 278 -5.62 -15.02 -6.92
C LEU A 278 -5.25 -14.85 -8.40
N GLY A 279 -4.38 -15.71 -8.93
CA GLY A 279 -3.99 -15.67 -10.35
C GLY A 279 -5.19 -15.88 -11.25
N LYS A 280 -5.94 -16.96 -11.04
CA LYS A 280 -7.17 -17.23 -11.79
C LYS A 280 -8.17 -16.08 -11.71
N LYS A 281 -8.36 -15.44 -10.56
CA LYS A 281 -9.31 -14.33 -10.40
C LYS A 281 -8.82 -13.00 -10.95
N ALA A 282 -7.51 -12.74 -10.94
CA ALA A 282 -6.92 -11.58 -11.61
C ALA A 282 -7.00 -11.71 -13.14
N ASP A 283 -6.73 -12.90 -13.69
CA ASP A 283 -6.83 -13.19 -15.11
C ASP A 283 -8.29 -13.15 -15.58
N GLU A 284 -9.23 -13.78 -14.86
CA GLU A 284 -10.68 -13.66 -15.11
C GLU A 284 -11.15 -12.19 -15.12
N TYR A 285 -10.68 -11.35 -14.19
CA TYR A 285 -11.03 -9.92 -14.16
C TYR A 285 -10.44 -9.16 -15.36
N TRP A 286 -9.19 -9.45 -15.72
CA TRP A 286 -8.51 -8.80 -16.84
C TRP A 286 -9.22 -9.09 -18.16
N ASP A 287 -9.46 -10.36 -18.48
CA ASP A 287 -10.08 -10.78 -19.75
C ASP A 287 -11.50 -10.22 -19.92
N ASN A 288 -12.27 -10.06 -18.84
CA ASN A 288 -13.61 -9.46 -18.89
C ASN A 288 -13.59 -7.92 -19.01
N ASN A 289 -12.59 -7.24 -18.44
CA ASN A 289 -12.61 -5.78 -18.32
C ASN A 289 -11.67 -5.06 -19.31
N PHE A 290 -10.70 -5.73 -19.92
CA PHE A 290 -9.63 -5.09 -20.72
C PHE A 290 -10.18 -4.24 -21.88
N ASP A 291 -11.05 -4.81 -22.72
CA ASP A 291 -11.66 -4.10 -23.87
C ASP A 291 -12.58 -2.95 -23.45
N SER A 292 -13.01 -2.90 -22.18
CA SER A 292 -13.80 -1.79 -21.63
C SER A 292 -12.95 -0.60 -21.16
N LEU A 293 -11.61 -0.75 -21.07
CA LEU A 293 -10.69 0.31 -20.66
C LEU A 293 -10.45 1.33 -21.78
N ASN A 294 -11.50 2.07 -22.15
CA ASN A 294 -11.43 3.23 -23.03
C ASN A 294 -10.76 4.41 -22.28
N LEU A 295 -9.42 4.40 -22.30
CA LEU A 295 -8.56 5.41 -21.68
C LEU A 295 -8.66 6.73 -22.45
N ASP A 296 -9.44 7.69 -21.94
CA ASP A 296 -9.41 9.08 -22.43
C ASP A 296 -8.03 9.69 -22.15
N THR A 297 -7.22 9.89 -23.18
CA THR A 297 -5.88 10.49 -23.06
C THR A 297 -5.89 11.98 -22.74
N ASP A 298 -7.01 12.66 -22.98
CA ASP A 298 -6.97 14.11 -23.26
C ASP A 298 -7.37 15.00 -22.08
N ASN A 299 -8.11 14.52 -21.07
CA ASN A 299 -8.47 15.29 -19.86
C ASN A 299 -8.95 14.41 -18.68
N CYS A 300 -8.08 13.57 -18.10
CA CYS A 300 -8.45 12.70 -16.98
C CYS A 300 -8.38 13.38 -15.60
N VAL A 301 -9.51 13.93 -15.14
CA VAL A 301 -9.75 14.19 -13.71
C VAL A 301 -10.08 12.86 -13.02
N TYR A 302 -9.04 12.11 -12.62
CA TYR A 302 -9.22 10.81 -11.96
C TYR A 302 -10.14 10.92 -10.74
N LYS A 303 -11.20 10.11 -10.74
CA LYS A 303 -12.16 9.95 -9.65
C LYS A 303 -12.46 8.45 -9.50
N PRO A 304 -12.34 7.85 -8.30
CA PRO A 304 -12.70 6.46 -8.05
C PRO A 304 -14.21 6.23 -8.22
N ASP A 305 -14.64 4.96 -8.25
CA ASP A 305 -16.07 4.61 -8.42
C ASP A 305 -17.00 5.34 -7.43
N ARG A 306 -16.49 5.67 -6.24
CA ARG A 306 -17.09 6.56 -5.24
C ARG A 306 -15.99 7.30 -4.50
N ASP A 307 -16.17 8.59 -4.25
CA ASP A 307 -15.28 9.33 -3.33
C ASP A 307 -15.60 9.00 -1.87
N TRP A 308 -14.58 9.08 -1.01
CA TRP A 308 -14.68 8.79 0.41
C TRP A 308 -13.95 9.83 1.26
N VAL A 309 -14.53 10.14 2.42
CA VAL A 309 -13.91 10.99 3.45
C VAL A 309 -13.83 10.25 4.78
N GLN A 310 -12.83 10.57 5.58
CA GLN A 310 -12.71 10.08 6.96
C GLN A 310 -13.07 11.17 7.96
N CYS A 311 -13.92 10.85 8.93
CA CYS A 311 -14.26 11.76 10.02
C CYS A 311 -13.08 11.92 11.00
N ASP A 312 -12.73 13.15 11.34
CA ASP A 312 -11.68 13.47 12.31
C ASP A 312 -12.02 13.08 13.74
N LYS A 313 -13.31 13.08 14.11
CA LYS A 313 -13.79 12.73 15.46
C LYS A 313 -13.90 11.22 15.68
N CYS A 314 -14.67 10.51 14.86
CA CYS A 314 -14.94 9.08 15.07
C CYS A 314 -14.07 8.14 14.21
N ARG A 315 -13.21 8.68 13.33
CA ARG A 315 -12.30 7.92 12.43
C ARG A 315 -13.03 6.92 11.50
N LYS A 316 -14.34 7.03 11.38
CA LYS A 316 -15.17 6.31 10.42
C LYS A 316 -15.05 6.91 9.02
N TRP A 317 -15.12 6.05 8.02
CA TRP A 317 -15.19 6.41 6.61
C TRP A 317 -16.65 6.60 6.17
N ARG A 318 -16.88 7.58 5.30
CA ARG A 318 -18.19 7.95 4.74
C ARG A 318 -18.05 8.09 3.22
N MET A 319 -19.01 7.54 2.48
CA MET A 319 -19.11 7.79 1.03
C MET A 319 -19.60 9.23 0.80
N LEU A 320 -18.99 9.93 -0.16
CA LEU A 320 -19.49 11.20 -0.66
C LEU A 320 -20.53 10.97 -1.76
N PRO A 321 -21.56 11.84 -1.91
CA PRO A 321 -22.41 11.83 -3.09
C PRO A 321 -21.58 12.17 -4.35
N PRO A 322 -21.94 11.69 -5.56
CA PRO A 322 -21.12 11.84 -6.77
C PRO A 322 -20.75 13.30 -7.12
N ALA A 323 -21.59 14.26 -6.74
CA ALA A 323 -21.43 15.69 -7.00
C ALA A 323 -20.36 16.40 -6.14
N PHE A 324 -19.76 15.73 -5.15
CA PHE A 324 -18.71 16.29 -4.29
C PHE A 324 -17.37 15.60 -4.53
N ASP A 325 -16.27 16.36 -4.45
CA ASP A 325 -14.90 15.82 -4.49
C ASP A 325 -14.25 15.80 -3.10
N SER A 326 -13.57 14.71 -2.76
CA SER A 326 -12.80 14.58 -1.51
C SER A 326 -11.67 15.62 -1.36
N ARG A 327 -11.21 16.22 -2.48
CA ARG A 327 -10.15 17.24 -2.56
C ARG A 327 -10.66 18.65 -2.22
N GLU A 328 -11.95 18.91 -2.37
CA GLU A 328 -12.59 20.21 -2.10
C GLU A 328 -13.00 20.37 -0.63
N LEU A 329 -13.02 19.26 0.12
CA LEU A 329 -13.38 19.27 1.53
C LEU A 329 -12.28 19.91 2.40
N PRO A 330 -12.67 20.56 3.52
CA PRO A 330 -11.72 21.16 4.46
C PRO A 330 -10.78 20.12 5.08
N GLY A 331 -9.55 20.54 5.39
CA GLY A 331 -8.49 19.68 5.95
C GLY A 331 -8.77 19.07 7.34
N GLN A 332 -9.90 19.42 7.96
CA GLN A 332 -10.55 18.63 9.01
C GLN A 332 -12.03 18.50 8.65
N TRP A 333 -12.58 17.28 8.72
CA TRP A 333 -13.96 17.00 8.35
C TRP A 333 -14.68 16.11 9.37
N PHE A 334 -15.96 16.38 9.62
CA PHE A 334 -16.76 15.69 10.62
C PHE A 334 -18.10 15.22 10.04
N CYS A 335 -18.63 14.09 10.53
CA CYS A 335 -19.84 13.47 9.96
C CYS A 335 -21.05 14.41 9.83
N PHE A 336 -21.20 15.40 10.72
CA PHE A 336 -22.29 16.35 10.74
C PHE A 336 -22.17 17.44 9.67
N MET A 337 -21.01 17.57 9.02
CA MET A 337 -20.77 18.54 7.96
C MET A 337 -21.38 18.07 6.64
N GLU A 338 -21.51 19.01 5.70
CA GLU A 338 -21.79 18.68 4.32
C GLU A 338 -20.61 17.87 3.72
N PRO A 339 -20.87 16.92 2.80
CA PRO A 339 -22.18 16.58 2.24
C PRO A 339 -22.97 15.52 3.02
N CYS A 340 -22.40 14.89 4.05
CA CYS A 340 -23.00 13.70 4.67
C CYS A 340 -24.11 14.00 5.70
N LYS A 341 -24.01 15.11 6.47
CA LYS A 341 -24.98 15.52 7.52
C LYS A 341 -25.39 14.40 8.52
N GLY A 342 -24.53 13.40 8.71
CA GLY A 342 -24.77 12.23 9.56
C GLY A 342 -24.13 12.35 10.94
N GLN A 343 -24.27 11.31 11.76
CA GLN A 343 -23.72 11.29 13.11
C GLN A 343 -22.47 10.41 13.22
N CYS A 344 -21.75 10.55 14.34
CA CYS A 344 -20.65 9.67 14.68
C CYS A 344 -21.12 8.27 15.12
N ALA A 345 -22.38 8.14 15.56
CA ALA A 345 -22.99 6.88 15.96
C ALA A 345 -23.16 5.92 14.77
N ASP A 346 -23.65 6.42 13.63
CA ASP A 346 -24.07 5.61 12.48
C ASP A 346 -23.00 4.61 12.03
N PRO A 347 -23.38 3.37 11.64
CA PRO A 347 -22.45 2.34 11.22
C PRO A 347 -21.59 2.80 10.04
N GLU A 348 -20.42 2.18 9.87
CA GLU A 348 -19.57 2.47 8.71
C GLU A 348 -20.16 1.85 7.44
N GLN A 349 -20.10 2.60 6.34
CA GLN A 349 -20.50 2.12 5.03
C GLN A 349 -19.39 1.24 4.45
N LYS A 350 -19.76 0.08 3.90
CA LYS A 350 -18.88 -0.80 3.13
C LYS A 350 -19.26 -0.73 1.65
N LEU A 351 -18.31 -1.05 0.77
CA LEU A 351 -18.64 -1.49 -0.59
C LEU A 351 -19.53 -2.75 -0.49
N LYS A 352 -20.47 -2.91 -1.42
CA LYS A 352 -21.38 -4.07 -1.47
C LYS A 352 -20.97 -4.98 -2.64
N PRO A 353 -20.90 -6.31 -2.45
CA PRO A 353 -20.70 -7.24 -3.56
C PRO A 353 -21.75 -7.08 -4.67
N GLY A 354 -21.36 -7.36 -5.91
CA GLY A 354 -22.27 -7.47 -7.06
C GLY A 354 -22.64 -6.17 -7.79
N ILE A 355 -22.12 -4.99 -7.41
CA ILE A 355 -22.32 -3.75 -8.20
C ILE A 355 -21.08 -3.45 -9.05
N VAL A 356 -21.08 -3.92 -10.30
CA VAL A 356 -20.16 -3.39 -11.33
C VAL A 356 -20.53 -1.93 -11.56
N THR A 357 -19.76 -1.00 -10.99
CA THR A 357 -20.07 0.43 -11.04
C THR A 357 -19.55 1.02 -12.35
N ILE A 358 -20.16 0.63 -13.47
CA ILE A 358 -19.88 1.25 -14.78
C ILE A 358 -20.21 2.73 -14.67
N SER A 359 -19.19 3.59 -14.79
CA SER A 359 -19.36 5.03 -14.79
C SER A 359 -20.06 5.47 -16.07
N THR A 360 -21.38 5.69 -15.99
CA THR A 360 -22.19 6.07 -17.14
C THR A 360 -21.76 7.44 -17.67
N LYS A 361 -20.90 7.46 -18.71
CA LYS A 361 -20.58 8.67 -19.47
C LYS A 361 -21.88 9.24 -20.04
N ARG A 362 -22.35 10.37 -19.48
CA ARG A 362 -23.48 11.13 -20.02
C ARG A 362 -23.00 11.97 -21.21
N SER A 363 -22.96 11.37 -22.40
CA SER A 363 -22.98 12.11 -23.67
C SER A 363 -24.28 11.77 -24.38
N GLY A 364 -25.24 12.70 -24.37
CA GLY A 364 -26.52 12.50 -25.02
C GLY A 364 -26.40 12.60 -26.54
N TYR A 365 -26.97 11.62 -27.24
CA TYR A 365 -27.46 11.81 -28.60
C TYR A 365 -28.95 11.49 -28.59
N ASP A 366 -29.76 12.48 -28.96
CA ASP A 366 -31.22 12.43 -28.83
C ASP A 366 -31.84 11.73 -30.04
N HIS A 367 -31.83 10.40 -30.01
CA HIS A 367 -32.55 9.60 -31.00
C HIS A 367 -34.03 9.49 -30.63
N THR A 368 -34.78 10.51 -31.04
CA THR A 368 -36.24 10.53 -30.97
C THR A 368 -36.85 9.28 -31.59
N LEU A 369 -37.68 8.58 -30.82
CA LEU A 369 -38.48 7.46 -31.31
C LEU A 369 -39.50 7.94 -32.35
N LYS A 370 -39.51 7.27 -33.51
CA LYS A 370 -40.66 7.23 -34.43
C LYS A 370 -40.84 5.81 -34.93
N ASP A 371 -42.03 5.28 -34.67
CA ASP A 371 -42.43 3.92 -35.02
C ASP A 371 -42.75 3.73 -36.52
N SER A 372 -43.10 2.49 -36.86
CA SER A 372 -43.75 2.03 -38.11
C SER A 372 -42.78 1.54 -39.22
N PRO A 373 -43.22 0.63 -40.12
CA PRO A 373 -43.22 -0.80 -39.74
C PRO A 373 -42.61 -1.73 -40.82
N ASN A 374 -42.38 -2.99 -40.44
CA ASN A 374 -41.99 -4.04 -41.40
C ASN A 374 -43.10 -4.34 -42.41
N ILE A 375 -42.80 -4.22 -43.71
CA ILE A 375 -43.56 -4.83 -44.81
C ILE A 375 -42.56 -5.49 -45.78
N LYS A 376 -42.80 -6.76 -46.15
CA LYS A 376 -42.12 -7.46 -47.25
C LYS A 376 -43.10 -7.64 -48.42
N ILE A 377 -42.74 -7.19 -49.62
CA ILE A 377 -43.26 -7.67 -50.92
C ILE A 377 -42.08 -7.66 -51.93
N GLU A 378 -42.16 -8.45 -53.00
CA GLU A 378 -41.05 -8.83 -53.89
C GLU A 378 -41.07 -8.16 -55.29
N SER A 379 -39.99 -8.37 -56.07
CA SER A 379 -39.92 -8.41 -57.56
C SER A 379 -39.89 -7.10 -58.40
N GLY A 380 -39.32 -7.17 -59.62
CA GLY A 380 -39.28 -6.09 -60.64
C GLY A 380 -37.91 -5.43 -60.88
N THR A 381 -36.87 -6.06 -61.43
CA THR A 381 -36.52 -6.25 -62.88
C THR A 381 -35.91 -5.02 -63.62
N ASP A 382 -34.95 -5.30 -64.52
CA ASP A 382 -34.40 -4.50 -65.64
C ASP A 382 -33.30 -3.43 -65.44
N ALA A 383 -32.55 -3.19 -66.53
CA ALA A 383 -31.14 -2.79 -66.49
C ALA A 383 -30.69 -1.74 -67.55
N SER A 384 -29.73 -0.90 -67.19
CA SER A 384 -28.68 -0.29 -68.05
C SER A 384 -27.62 0.36 -67.13
N ARG A 385 -26.29 0.24 -67.26
CA ARG A 385 -25.31 0.08 -68.37
C ARG A 385 -24.81 1.40 -68.99
N THR A 386 -23.71 1.92 -68.46
CA THR A 386 -22.58 2.53 -69.22
C THR A 386 -21.31 2.64 -68.35
N ASP A 387 -20.14 2.78 -68.99
CA ASP A 387 -18.81 2.54 -68.41
C ASP A 387 -17.97 3.82 -68.15
N ASN A 388 -16.95 3.71 -67.26
CA ASN A 388 -15.53 4.14 -67.38
C ASN A 388 -14.84 4.03 -65.99
N LYS A 389 -13.71 3.30 -65.77
CA LYS A 389 -12.29 3.56 -66.14
C LYS A 389 -11.77 4.92 -65.62
N ILE A 390 -10.61 5.10 -64.96
CA ILE A 390 -9.36 4.29 -64.69
C ILE A 390 -8.53 5.08 -63.60
N VAL A 391 -7.56 4.59 -62.77
CA VAL A 391 -7.15 3.28 -62.19
C VAL A 391 -6.02 3.49 -61.11
N ASN A 392 -5.71 2.48 -60.27
CA ASN A 392 -4.56 2.38 -59.30
C ASN A 392 -4.50 3.37 -58.09
N SER A 393 -3.81 3.10 -56.96
CA SER A 393 -3.03 1.92 -56.52
C SER A 393 -3.05 1.67 -54.98
N GLU A 394 -2.81 0.40 -54.60
CA GLU A 394 -2.18 -0.13 -53.37
C GLU A 394 -2.64 0.26 -51.94
N GLU A 395 -3.13 -0.76 -51.20
CA GLU A 395 -3.06 -0.83 -49.74
C GLU A 395 -1.66 -1.27 -49.25
N VAL A 396 -1.23 -0.86 -48.04
CA VAL A 396 -0.14 -1.53 -47.30
C VAL A 396 -0.56 -1.83 -45.86
N LYS A 397 -0.84 -3.10 -45.56
CA LYS A 397 -1.04 -3.64 -44.20
C LYS A 397 0.20 -4.44 -43.78
N SER A 398 0.97 -3.96 -42.81
CA SER A 398 2.24 -4.58 -42.37
C SER A 398 2.07 -5.56 -41.21
N ALA A 399 1.77 -6.83 -41.52
CA ALA A 399 1.71 -7.90 -40.52
C ALA A 399 3.12 -8.48 -40.21
N LEU A 400 3.63 -8.28 -38.99
CA LEU A 400 4.91 -8.83 -38.55
C LEU A 400 4.79 -10.29 -38.08
N LYS A 401 5.61 -11.18 -38.65
CA LYS A 401 5.55 -12.63 -38.45
C LYS A 401 6.38 -13.11 -37.26
N ARG A 402 5.87 -14.13 -36.55
CA ARG A 402 6.62 -14.94 -35.59
C ARG A 402 7.88 -15.54 -36.24
N LEU A 403 9.02 -15.49 -35.56
CA LEU A 403 10.23 -16.25 -35.90
C LEU A 403 10.62 -17.16 -34.72
N LYS A 404 10.56 -18.48 -34.92
CA LYS A 404 11.15 -19.47 -34.00
C LYS A 404 12.63 -19.66 -34.32
N ARG A 405 13.49 -19.72 -33.30
CA ARG A 405 14.84 -20.30 -33.40
C ARG A 405 14.94 -21.47 -32.42
N GLY A 406 15.49 -22.60 -32.87
CA GLY A 406 15.77 -23.78 -32.04
C GLY A 406 17.27 -23.92 -31.75
N LEU A 407 17.61 -24.67 -30.69
CA LEU A 407 18.99 -25.00 -30.36
C LEU A 407 19.44 -26.31 -31.01
N PRO A 408 20.72 -26.45 -31.40
CA PRO A 408 21.37 -27.74 -31.61
C PRO A 408 22.01 -28.27 -30.30
N ASN A 409 22.03 -29.58 -30.12
CA ASN A 409 22.65 -30.27 -28.96
C ASN A 409 24.06 -30.84 -29.32
N PRO A 410 24.90 -31.24 -28.35
CA PRO A 410 26.35 -31.36 -28.55
C PRO A 410 26.84 -32.70 -29.12
N LYS A 411 28.13 -32.73 -29.50
CA LYS A 411 28.93 -33.96 -29.69
C LYS A 411 30.33 -33.80 -29.07
N SER A 412 30.84 -34.90 -28.54
CA SER A 412 32.21 -35.13 -28.05
C SER A 412 32.48 -36.65 -28.09
N PRO A 413 33.69 -37.18 -27.81
CA PRO A 413 34.98 -36.51 -27.56
C PRO A 413 36.11 -37.00 -28.52
N SER A 414 37.33 -36.45 -28.36
CA SER A 414 38.57 -37.10 -28.85
C SER A 414 39.76 -36.73 -27.94
N LEU A 415 40.79 -37.59 -27.92
CA LEU A 415 41.79 -37.66 -26.83
C LEU A 415 43.19 -37.09 -27.20
N THR A 416 43.85 -36.54 -26.18
CA THR A 416 45.32 -36.44 -25.97
C THR A 416 46.22 -35.75 -27.00
N LYS A 417 47.04 -34.80 -26.51
CA LYS A 417 48.50 -35.01 -26.33
C LYS A 417 49.16 -33.98 -25.40
N GLN A 418 50.33 -34.33 -24.88
CA GLN A 418 51.11 -33.54 -23.92
C GLN A 418 52.21 -32.69 -24.59
N LYS A 419 52.54 -31.55 -23.99
CA LYS A 419 53.91 -31.08 -23.63
C LYS A 419 53.75 -29.72 -22.91
N LYS A 420 54.29 -29.52 -21.70
CA LYS A 420 55.66 -29.03 -21.43
C LYS A 420 56.04 -27.87 -22.37
N ARG A 421 56.29 -26.68 -21.85
CA ARG A 421 57.34 -26.45 -20.83
C ARG A 421 56.89 -25.58 -19.67
#